data_AF-A0A4R6VJC6-F1
#
_entry.id   AF-A0A4R6VJC6-F1
#
_cell.length_a   1.000
_cell.length_b   1.000
_cell.length_c   1.000
_cell.angle_alpha   90.00
_cell.angle_beta   90.00
_cell.angle_gamma   90.00
#
_symmetry.space_group_name_H-M   'P 1'
#
loop_
_entity.id
_entity.type
_entity.pdbx_description
1 polymer ?
#
loop_
_entity_poly.entity_id
_entity_poly.type
_entity_poly.pdbx_seq_one_letter_code
_entity_poly.pdbx_strand_id
1 'polypeptide(L)'
;MTVATRPGADSTSGQPPDLSAAIRAALEHLADLTQPPPAVLDGRLDQMLRAALAAQAARPTRGPGDRHRLAMDEVAVAVRTACAHLAARELEDAYLALRAAADRLPRVAH
;
A
#
# COMPACT_ATOMS: atom_id res chain seq x y z
N MET A 1 -23.09 -22.93 -26.13
CA MET A 1 -23.33 -21.97 -25.03
C MET A 1 -22.01 -21.75 -24.31
N THR A 2 -21.39 -20.58 -24.50
CA THR A 2 -20.11 -20.20 -23.89
C THR A 2 -20.34 -19.63 -22.50
N VAL A 3 -19.83 -20.29 -21.46
CA VAL A 3 -19.69 -19.70 -20.12
C VAL A 3 -18.28 -19.11 -20.03
N ALA A 4 -18.23 -17.78 -20.15
CA ALA A 4 -17.13 -16.96 -19.68
C ALA A 4 -17.71 -16.11 -18.55
N THR A 5 -17.15 -16.24 -17.34
CA THR A 5 -16.94 -15.16 -16.37
C THR A 5 -16.29 -15.77 -15.14
N ARG A 6 -15.00 -15.49 -14.94
CA ARG A 6 -14.45 -15.34 -13.58
C ARG A 6 -15.05 -14.08 -12.99
N PRO A 7 -15.51 -14.10 -11.74
CA PRO A 7 -15.33 -12.95 -10.89
C PRO A 7 -14.65 -13.42 -9.62
N GLY A 8 -13.32 -13.36 -9.62
CA GLY A 8 -12.55 -13.23 -8.38
C GLY A 8 -12.72 -11.82 -7.86
N ALA A 9 -13.95 -11.48 -7.46
CA ALA A 9 -14.29 -10.31 -6.67
C ALA A 9 -14.94 -10.87 -5.41
N ASP A 10 -14.11 -11.49 -4.59
CA ASP A 10 -14.44 -11.80 -3.22
C ASP A 10 -14.54 -10.44 -2.49
N SER A 11 -15.73 -9.85 -2.57
CA SER A 11 -16.15 -8.68 -1.79
C SER A 11 -16.34 -9.09 -0.33
N THR A 12 -15.29 -9.59 0.32
CA THR A 12 -15.31 -9.99 1.72
C THR A 12 -14.70 -8.91 2.58
N SER A 13 -15.57 -8.31 3.40
CA SER A 13 -15.33 -7.38 4.52
C SER A 13 -14.85 -5.97 4.16
N GLY A 14 -15.52 -4.94 4.69
CA GLY A 14 -15.07 -3.53 4.69
C GLY A 14 -13.82 -3.28 5.55
N GLN A 15 -12.89 -4.24 5.55
CA GLN A 15 -11.60 -4.16 6.20
C GLN A 15 -10.60 -3.59 5.19
N PRO A 16 -9.77 -2.61 5.58
CA PRO A 16 -8.74 -2.08 4.70
C PRO A 16 -7.81 -3.20 4.21
N PRO A 17 -7.28 -3.09 2.97
CA PRO A 17 -6.34 -4.06 2.44
C PRO A 17 -5.11 -4.17 3.34
N ASP A 18 -4.43 -5.32 3.27
CA ASP A 18 -3.13 -5.49 3.92
C ASP A 18 -2.15 -4.41 3.43
N LEU A 19 -1.28 -3.92 4.31
CA LEU A 19 -0.32 -2.86 3.97
C LEU A 19 0.54 -3.21 2.76
N SER A 20 0.94 -4.48 2.63
CA SER A 20 1.72 -4.95 1.48
C SER A 20 0.94 -4.87 0.16
N ALA A 21 -0.35 -5.21 0.19
CA ALA A 21 -1.24 -5.11 -0.96
C ALA A 21 -1.53 -3.65 -1.32
N ALA A 22 -1.75 -2.79 -0.32
CA ALA A 22 -1.97 -1.36 -0.51
C ALA A 22 -0.75 -0.67 -1.16
N ILE A 23 0.46 -0.99 -0.72
CA ILE A 23 1.70 -0.47 -1.31
C ILE A 23 1.85 -0.92 -2.77
N ARG A 24 1.59 -2.19 -3.08
CA ARG A 24 1.66 -2.70 -4.46
C ARG A 24 0.62 -2.04 -5.36
N ALA A 25 -0.63 -1.94 -4.93
CA ALA A 25 -1.69 -1.25 -5.67
C ALA A 25 -1.32 0.22 -5.90
N ALA A 26 -0.77 0.89 -4.88
CA ALA A 26 -0.31 2.26 -5.02
C ALA A 26 0.82 2.41 -6.05
N LEU A 27 1.78 1.48 -6.08
CA LEU A 27 2.84 1.46 -7.09
C LEU A 27 2.30 1.21 -8.51
N GLU A 28 1.29 0.37 -8.67
CA GLU A 28 0.64 0.15 -9.98
C GLU A 28 -0.08 1.43 -10.46
N HIS A 29 -0.78 2.12 -9.55
CA HIS A 29 -1.42 3.40 -9.86
C HIS A 29 -0.44 4.54 -10.18
N LEU A 30 0.79 4.45 -9.68
CA LEU A 30 1.86 5.42 -9.91
C LEU A 30 2.88 4.96 -10.96
N ALA A 31 2.71 3.77 -11.55
CA ALA A 31 3.63 3.24 -12.56
C ALA A 31 3.56 4.03 -13.88
N ASP A 32 2.41 4.65 -14.16
CA ASP A 32 2.22 5.56 -15.28
C ASP A 32 1.89 6.97 -14.78
N LEU A 33 2.95 7.77 -14.60
CA LEU A 33 2.86 9.16 -14.15
C LEU A 33 2.38 10.12 -15.25
N THR A 34 2.30 9.66 -16.49
CA THR A 34 1.87 10.46 -17.66
C THR A 34 0.37 10.70 -17.64
N GLN A 35 -0.41 9.74 -17.12
CA GLN A 35 -1.84 9.87 -16.91
C GLN A 35 -2.22 9.34 -15.52
N PRO A 36 -1.99 10.13 -14.45
CA PRO A 36 -2.28 9.68 -13.10
C PRO A 36 -3.77 9.36 -12.96
N PRO A 37 -4.13 8.14 -12.51
CA PRO A 37 -5.52 7.77 -12.37
C PRO A 37 -6.24 8.69 -11.38
N PRO A 38 -7.56 8.91 -11.54
CA PRO A 38 -8.33 9.82 -10.69
C PRO A 38 -8.25 9.43 -9.20
N ALA A 39 -8.04 8.16 -8.88
CA ALA A 39 -7.81 7.71 -7.50
C ALA A 39 -6.58 8.36 -6.81
N VAL A 40 -5.55 8.75 -7.58
CA VAL A 40 -4.38 9.49 -7.10
C VAL A 40 -4.75 10.96 -6.88
N LEU A 41 -5.47 11.55 -7.83
CA LEU A 41 -5.87 12.96 -7.82
C LEU A 41 -6.93 13.28 -6.75
N ASP A 42 -7.84 12.33 -6.49
CA ASP A 42 -8.91 12.45 -5.50
C ASP A 42 -8.41 12.21 -4.05
N GLY A 43 -7.12 11.91 -3.85
CA GLY A 43 -6.56 11.54 -2.54
C GLY A 43 -7.07 10.20 -2.00
N ARG A 44 -7.78 9.40 -2.80
CA ARG A 44 -8.23 8.05 -2.42
C ARG A 44 -7.06 7.12 -2.15
N LEU A 45 -5.97 7.27 -2.90
CA LEU A 45 -4.75 6.49 -2.70
C LEU A 45 -4.07 6.83 -1.35
N ASP A 46 -4.00 8.10 -0.97
CA ASP A 46 -3.51 8.53 0.35
C ASP A 46 -4.38 7.95 1.49
N GLN A 47 -5.72 8.05 1.36
CA GLN A 47 -6.64 7.49 2.35
C GLN A 47 -6.49 5.97 2.50
N MET A 48 -6.33 5.24 1.39
CA MET A 48 -6.10 3.80 1.40
C MET A 48 -4.81 3.44 2.15
N LEU A 49 -3.70 4.13 1.85
CA LEU A 49 -2.41 3.89 2.49
C LEU A 49 -2.47 4.16 4.00
N ARG A 50 -3.11 5.26 4.41
CA ARG A 50 -3.30 5.59 5.83
C ARG A 50 -4.17 4.57 6.56
N ALA A 51 -5.26 4.12 5.92
CA ALA A 51 -6.14 3.12 6.49
C ALA A 51 -5.43 1.76 6.66
N ALA A 52 -4.66 1.33 5.65
CA ALA A 52 -3.86 0.12 5.71
C ALA A 52 -2.76 0.21 6.79
N LEU A 53 -2.10 1.36 6.91
CA LEU A 53 -1.09 1.61 7.95
C LEU A 53 -1.70 1.57 9.36
N ALA A 54 -2.87 2.20 9.56
CA ALA A 54 -3.58 2.17 10.82
C ALA A 54 -4.03 0.75 11.20
N ALA A 55 -4.53 -0.03 10.23
CA ALA A 55 -4.89 -1.43 10.43
C ALA A 55 -3.68 -2.31 10.77
N GLN A 56 -2.52 -2.06 10.15
CA GLN A 56 -1.28 -2.75 10.47
C GLN A 56 -0.81 -2.43 11.90
N ALA A 57 -0.89 -1.18 12.33
CA ALA A 57 -0.53 -0.77 13.69
C ALA A 57 -1.49 -1.33 14.76
N ALA A 58 -2.76 -1.51 14.42
CA ALA A 58 -3.77 -2.10 15.30
C ALA A 58 -3.70 -3.63 15.39
N ARG A 59 -3.01 -4.30 14.46
CA ARG A 59 -2.83 -5.75 14.51
C ARG A 59 -1.93 -6.11 15.70
N PRO A 60 -2.38 -6.98 16.62
CA PRO A 60 -1.50 -7.48 17.67
C PRO A 60 -0.40 -8.31 17.02
N THR A 61 0.84 -7.82 17.08
CA THR A 61 2.03 -8.56 16.65
C THR A 61 2.24 -9.75 17.59
N ARG A 62 1.59 -10.88 17.30
CA ARG A 62 1.89 -12.18 17.91
C ARG A 62 3.19 -12.73 17.27
N GLY A 63 4.33 -12.16 17.70
CA GLY A 63 5.67 -12.37 17.11
C GLY A 63 5.83 -11.65 15.77
N PRO A 64 7.00 -11.07 15.40
CA PRO A 64 8.33 -11.69 15.44
C PRO A 64 9.38 -10.80 16.15
N GLY A 65 10.60 -11.30 16.39
CA GLY A 65 11.66 -10.58 17.10
C GLY A 65 11.98 -9.17 16.54
N ASP A 66 12.67 -8.35 17.34
CA ASP A 66 12.90 -6.89 17.14
C ASP A 66 13.16 -6.46 15.69
N ARG A 67 13.86 -7.29 14.90
CA ARG A 67 14.16 -7.04 13.49
C ARG A 67 12.92 -6.88 12.60
N HIS A 68 11.87 -7.65 12.81
CA HIS A 68 10.64 -7.50 12.03
C HIS A 68 9.88 -6.25 12.42
N ARG A 69 9.85 -5.91 13.71
CA ARG A 69 9.24 -4.68 14.20
C ARG A 69 9.95 -3.45 13.63
N LEU A 70 11.29 -3.44 13.66
CA LEU A 70 12.11 -2.42 13.01
C LEU A 70 11.81 -2.29 11.51
N ALA A 71 11.73 -3.41 10.78
CA ALA A 71 11.38 -3.38 9.36
C ALA A 71 9.97 -2.79 9.12
N MET A 72 8.98 -3.14 9.95
CA MET A 72 7.64 -2.56 9.88
C MET A 72 7.60 -1.08 10.24
N ASP A 73 8.42 -0.64 11.20
CA ASP A 73 8.55 0.79 11.55
C ASP A 73 9.18 1.57 10.38
N GLU A 74 10.20 1.03 9.72
CA GLU A 74 10.79 1.63 8.51
C GLU A 74 9.78 1.72 7.35
N VAL A 75 9.00 0.65 7.13
CA VAL A 75 7.90 0.65 6.14
C VAL A 75 6.86 1.71 6.50
N ALA A 76 6.49 1.83 7.77
CA ALA A 76 5.54 2.84 8.25
C ALA A 76 6.05 4.27 8.03
N VAL A 77 7.34 4.53 8.25
CA VAL A 77 7.98 5.82 7.94
C VAL A 77 7.91 6.09 6.44
N ALA A 78 8.34 5.14 5.59
CA ALA A 78 8.34 5.31 4.15
C ALA A 78 6.92 5.56 3.58
N VAL A 79 5.90 4.87 4.10
CA VAL A 79 4.50 5.09 3.72
C VAL A 79 4.01 6.48 4.14
N ARG A 80 4.37 6.95 5.35
CA ARG A 80 4.05 8.33 5.78
C ARG A 80 4.72 9.39 4.91
N THR A 81 5.98 9.16 4.52
CA THR A 81 6.70 10.02 3.59
C THR A 81 6.02 10.04 2.22
N ALA A 82 5.61 8.87 1.69
CA ALA A 82 4.86 8.79 0.45
C ALA A 82 3.53 9.57 0.54
N CYS A 83 2.78 9.43 1.63
CA CYS A 83 1.57 10.20 1.88
C CYS A 83 1.81 11.72 1.88
N ALA A 84 2.94 12.18 2.41
CA ALA A 84 3.31 13.60 2.39
C ALA A 84 3.58 14.09 0.95
N HIS A 85 4.33 13.32 0.16
CA HIS A 85 4.59 13.62 -1.25
C HIS A 85 3.31 13.60 -2.10
N LEU A 86 2.40 12.64 -1.85
CA LEU A 86 1.09 12.61 -2.51
C LEU A 86 0.27 13.86 -2.21
N ALA A 87 0.28 14.34 -0.96
CA ALA A 87 -0.40 15.58 -0.59
C ALA A 87 0.24 16.82 -1.25
N ALA A 88 1.56 16.79 -1.47
CA ALA A 88 2.30 17.82 -2.22
C ALA A 88 2.17 17.67 -3.75
N ARG A 89 1.52 16.60 -4.24
CA ARG A 89 1.43 16.21 -5.67
C ARG A 89 2.80 15.90 -6.31
N GLU A 90 3.78 15.54 -5.49
CA GLU A 90 5.10 15.06 -5.88
C GLU A 90 5.02 13.56 -6.19
N LEU A 91 4.42 13.20 -7.34
CA LEU A 91 4.06 11.81 -7.64
C LEU A 91 5.29 10.90 -7.82
N GLU A 92 6.39 11.44 -8.33
CA GLU A 92 7.64 10.71 -8.50
C GLU A 92 8.28 10.38 -7.15
N ASP A 93 8.38 11.36 -6.24
CA ASP A 93 8.89 11.15 -4.88
C ASP A 93 7.99 10.21 -4.07
N ALA A 94 6.67 10.32 -4.24
CA ALA A 94 5.72 9.38 -3.67
C ALA A 94 5.96 7.94 -4.17
N TYR A 95 6.20 7.76 -5.47
CA TYR A 95 6.53 6.47 -6.06
C TYR A 95 7.84 5.89 -5.48
N LEU A 96 8.89 6.70 -5.42
CA LEU A 96 10.20 6.29 -4.87
C LEU A 96 10.08 5.89 -3.39
N ALA A 97 9.35 6.65 -2.59
CA ALA A 97 9.10 6.33 -1.19
C ALA A 97 8.32 5.01 -1.03
N LEU A 98 7.29 4.78 -1.86
CA LEU A 98 6.55 3.52 -1.87
C LEU A 98 7.39 2.34 -2.34
N ARG A 99 8.31 2.56 -3.28
CA ARG A 99 9.22 1.52 -3.75
C ARG A 99 10.19 1.11 -2.63
N ALA A 100 10.74 2.09 -1.92
CA ALA A 100 11.60 1.86 -0.76
C ALA A 100 10.84 1.18 0.41
N ALA A 101 9.53 1.40 0.53
CA ALA A 101 8.68 0.65 1.46
C ALA A 101 8.52 -0.81 1.00
N ALA A 102 8.25 -1.02 -0.30
CA ALA A 102 8.06 -2.36 -0.87
C ALA A 102 9.31 -3.25 -0.75
N ASP A 103 10.50 -2.68 -0.97
CA ASP A 103 11.77 -3.42 -0.87
C ASP A 103 12.10 -3.86 0.57
N ARG A 104 11.53 -3.16 1.57
CA ARG A 104 11.67 -3.48 3.00
C ARG A 104 10.57 -4.40 3.53
N LEU A 105 9.54 -4.68 2.75
CA LEU A 105 8.52 -5.64 3.16
C LEU A 105 9.17 -7.01 3.34
N PRO A 106 8.95 -7.68 4.49
CA PRO A 106 9.44 -9.02 4.72
C PRO A 106 8.87 -9.91 3.62
N ARG A 107 9.75 -10.60 2.90
CA ARG A 107 9.34 -11.59 1.90
C ARG A 107 8.53 -12.65 2.64
N VAL A 108 7.22 -12.65 2.43
CA VAL A 108 6.36 -13.74 2.87
C VAL A 108 6.76 -14.91 1.97
N ALA A 109 7.51 -15.87 2.53
CA ALA A 109 7.77 -17.13 1.85
C ALA A 109 6.40 -17.80 1.64
N HIS A 110 5.99 -17.90 0.37
CA HIS A 110 4.86 -18.71 -0.04
C HIS A 110 5.20 -20.19 0.10
#